data_AF-A0A9E1HYV4-F1
#
_entry.id   AF-A0A9E1HYV4-F1
#
_cell.length_a   1.000
_cell.length_b   1.000
_cell.length_c   1.000
_cell.angle_alpha   90.00
_cell.angle_beta   90.00
_cell.angle_gamma   90.00
#
_symmetry.space_group_name_H-M   'P 1'
#
loop_
_entity.id
_entity.type
_entity.pdbx_description
1 polymer ?
#
loop_
_entity_poly.entity_id
_entity_poly.type
_entity_poly.pdbx_seq_one_letter_code
_entity_poly.pdbx_strand_id
1 'polypeptide(L)'
;MELPKRARTADWENGVLTLDGEKQFEVPELTPEIMERLAGYTLVGFHVKGYPVTDELLAPFAEHKNMVNFGVEKGALTDACFHVFSAMSKLRYLLLDGNAGINGSGLAALQGCKLDLLTLNRTGLDDAGLLRAASIPKLSHIQIDHTAVTYEGLLAIAGNSRIEPVAHVQFTKEQMEHFSQLQREKAKKPVRLDEQAAEECRKVLSAFFEEMTAWERYMEQAGVEDAQATPRLLAIWEKYVSEKPRLGYRPLALSYSAQGTYQGEQFLDAEQVTRNKLYIYTREKNTGFDRRFLMKRVGEGWRIDGLQERLNGWQRAGL
;
A
#
# COMPACT_ATOMS: atom_id res chain seq x y z
N MET A 1 -21.02 30.43 -37.45
CA MET A 1 -20.68 31.05 -36.15
C MET A 1 -19.17 31.31 -36.08
N GLU A 2 -18.75 32.50 -35.67
CA GLU A 2 -17.32 32.81 -35.51
C GLU A 2 -16.85 32.47 -34.08
N LEU A 3 -16.32 31.26 -33.90
CA LEU A 3 -15.57 30.91 -32.67
C LEU A 3 -14.24 31.69 -32.63
N PRO A 4 -13.64 31.92 -31.44
CA PRO A 4 -12.37 32.61 -31.30
C PRO A 4 -11.23 31.92 -32.05
N LYS A 5 -10.14 32.65 -32.32
CA LYS A 5 -8.95 32.09 -33.00
C LYS A 5 -8.14 31.13 -32.13
N ARG A 6 -8.32 31.17 -30.81
CA ARG A 6 -7.61 30.35 -29.81
C ARG A 6 -8.53 30.09 -28.63
N ALA A 7 -8.37 28.90 -28.04
CA ALA A 7 -8.93 28.52 -26.75
C ALA A 7 -7.96 27.54 -26.06
N ARG A 8 -8.09 27.42 -24.74
CA ARG A 8 -7.34 26.53 -23.86
C ARG A 8 -8.25 25.49 -23.22
N THR A 9 -9.52 25.81 -22.97
CA THR A 9 -10.51 24.82 -22.54
C THR A 9 -11.78 24.92 -23.38
N ALA A 10 -12.48 23.80 -23.50
CA ALA A 10 -13.76 23.72 -24.19
C ALA A 10 -14.69 22.77 -23.44
N ASP A 11 -15.84 23.27 -23.01
CA ASP A 11 -16.85 22.51 -22.29
C ASP A 11 -18.17 22.60 -23.08
N TRP A 12 -18.82 21.48 -23.35
CA TRP A 12 -20.12 21.43 -24.01
C TRP A 12 -21.16 20.77 -23.12
N GLU A 13 -22.29 21.44 -22.92
CA GLU A 13 -23.45 20.89 -22.20
C GLU A 13 -24.74 21.54 -22.72
N ASN A 14 -25.78 20.73 -22.94
CA ASN A 14 -27.13 21.18 -23.31
C ASN A 14 -27.19 22.17 -24.48
N GLY A 15 -26.39 21.96 -25.53
CA GLY A 15 -26.38 22.82 -26.72
C GLY A 15 -25.54 24.07 -26.58
N VAL A 16 -24.78 24.23 -25.49
CA VAL A 16 -23.92 25.40 -25.26
C VAL A 16 -22.46 24.96 -25.21
N LEU A 17 -21.65 25.55 -26.09
CA LEU A 17 -20.19 25.43 -26.05
C LEU A 17 -19.61 26.61 -25.26
N THR A 18 -18.93 26.32 -24.17
CA THR A 18 -18.18 27.29 -23.36
C THR A 18 -16.69 27.14 -23.62
N LEU A 19 -16.02 28.21 -24.03
CA LEU A 19 -14.58 28.26 -24.23
C LEU A 19 -13.91 29.11 -23.16
N ASP A 20 -12.79 28.62 -22.62
CA ASP A 20 -12.01 29.27 -21.56
C ASP A 20 -12.82 29.61 -20.29
N GLY A 21 -13.94 28.92 -20.05
CA GLY A 21 -14.84 29.14 -18.91
C GLY A 21 -15.71 30.40 -18.98
N GLU A 22 -15.53 31.25 -19.99
CA GLU A 22 -16.20 32.56 -20.07
C GLU A 22 -17.03 32.77 -21.34
N LYS A 23 -16.57 32.23 -22.48
CA LYS A 23 -17.16 32.55 -23.78
C LYS A 23 -18.16 31.47 -24.19
N GLN A 24 -19.45 31.80 -24.19
CA GLN A 24 -20.52 30.87 -24.51
C GLN A 24 -21.02 31.04 -25.95
N PHE A 25 -21.35 29.92 -26.58
CA PHE A 25 -21.79 29.82 -27.95
C PHE A 25 -22.92 28.80 -28.07
N GLU A 26 -24.03 29.20 -28.69
CA GLU A 26 -25.15 28.30 -29.01
C GLU A 26 -24.73 27.30 -30.10
N VAL A 27 -24.39 26.10 -29.69
CA VAL A 27 -23.93 24.99 -30.52
C VAL A 27 -24.82 23.79 -30.23
N PRO A 28 -26.01 23.70 -30.86
CA PRO A 28 -26.98 22.65 -30.57
C PRO A 28 -26.43 21.23 -30.79
N GLU A 29 -25.48 21.08 -31.72
CA GLU A 29 -24.88 19.81 -32.10
C GLU A 29 -23.37 19.95 -32.28
N LEU A 30 -22.61 18.93 -31.85
CA LEU A 30 -21.17 18.83 -32.07
C LEU A 30 -20.92 18.11 -33.41
N THR A 31 -20.98 18.87 -34.51
CA THR A 31 -20.69 18.32 -35.85
C THR A 31 -19.20 17.99 -36.01
N PRO A 32 -18.82 17.13 -36.97
CA PRO A 32 -17.41 16.86 -37.28
C PRO A 32 -16.58 18.14 -37.52
N GLU A 33 -17.14 19.14 -38.20
CA GLU A 33 -16.45 20.41 -38.47
C GLU A 33 -16.17 21.20 -37.18
N ILE A 34 -17.09 21.14 -36.21
CA ILE A 34 -16.88 21.76 -34.91
C ILE A 34 -15.81 21.02 -34.14
N MET A 35 -15.83 19.68 -34.15
CA MET A 35 -14.85 18.84 -33.47
C MET A 35 -13.44 19.01 -34.06
N GLU A 36 -13.30 19.08 -35.38
CA GLU A 36 -12.05 19.43 -36.06
C GLU A 36 -11.54 20.81 -35.64
N ARG A 37 -12.44 21.79 -35.58
CA ARG A 37 -12.09 23.15 -35.17
C ARG A 37 -11.62 23.20 -33.71
N LEU A 38 -12.26 22.46 -32.81
CA LEU A 38 -11.87 22.35 -31.41
C LEU A 38 -10.53 21.63 -31.24
N ALA A 39 -10.31 20.54 -31.98
CA ALA A 39 -9.05 19.82 -32.00
C ALA A 39 -7.88 20.65 -32.56
N GLY A 40 -8.17 21.63 -33.41
CA GLY A 40 -7.19 22.61 -33.90
C GLY A 40 -6.71 23.62 -32.86
N TYR A 41 -7.39 23.75 -31.72
CA TYR A 41 -6.91 24.59 -30.61
C TYR A 41 -5.86 23.87 -29.77
N THR A 42 -5.07 24.63 -29.01
CA THR A 42 -4.08 24.07 -28.08
C THR A 42 -4.71 23.80 -26.71
N LEU A 43 -5.74 22.95 -26.69
CA LEU A 43 -6.54 22.69 -25.50
C LEU A 43 -5.71 22.00 -24.41
N VAL A 44 -6.10 22.21 -23.16
CA VAL A 44 -5.65 21.42 -22.01
C VAL A 44 -6.81 20.74 -21.31
N GLY A 45 -8.03 21.19 -21.58
CA GLY A 45 -9.28 20.63 -21.10
C GLY A 45 -10.31 20.56 -22.23
N PHE A 46 -10.94 19.39 -22.39
CA PHE A 46 -12.12 19.24 -23.24
C PHE A 46 -13.15 18.39 -22.51
N HIS A 47 -14.39 18.87 -22.38
CA HIS A 47 -15.46 18.13 -21.72
C HIS A 47 -16.76 18.22 -22.51
N VAL A 48 -17.45 17.09 -22.67
CA VAL A 48 -18.79 17.02 -23.24
C VAL A 48 -19.68 16.23 -22.30
N LYS A 49 -20.88 16.73 -22.02
CA LYS A 49 -21.82 16.03 -21.14
C LYS A 49 -23.21 15.94 -21.76
N GLY A 50 -23.76 14.72 -21.77
CA GLY A 50 -25.13 14.45 -22.23
C GLY A 50 -25.31 14.57 -23.74
N TYR A 51 -24.27 14.32 -24.53
CA TYR A 51 -24.31 14.28 -26.00
C TYR A 51 -23.79 12.95 -26.52
N PRO A 52 -24.41 12.35 -27.55
CA PRO A 52 -24.01 11.05 -28.09
C PRO A 52 -22.74 11.14 -28.96
N VAL A 53 -21.62 11.56 -28.37
CA VAL A 53 -20.30 11.52 -29.02
C VAL A 53 -19.92 10.06 -29.28
N THR A 54 -19.60 9.72 -30.54
CA THR A 54 -19.10 8.39 -30.94
C THR A 54 -17.57 8.39 -31.05
N ASP A 55 -16.98 7.20 -31.18
CA ASP A 55 -15.52 7.04 -31.31
C ASP A 55 -14.97 7.78 -32.56
N GLU A 56 -15.72 7.79 -33.67
CA GLU A 56 -15.34 8.47 -34.91
C GLU A 56 -15.30 9.99 -34.73
N LEU A 57 -16.24 10.54 -33.94
CA LEU A 57 -16.31 11.97 -33.69
C LEU A 57 -15.10 12.47 -32.86
N LEU A 58 -14.39 11.56 -32.18
CA LEU A 58 -13.16 11.86 -31.45
C LEU A 58 -11.89 11.80 -32.30
N ALA A 59 -11.94 11.25 -33.52
CA ALA A 59 -10.76 11.05 -34.37
C ALA A 59 -9.88 12.31 -34.54
N PRO A 60 -10.43 13.54 -34.68
CA PRO A 60 -9.61 14.76 -34.78
C PRO A 60 -8.68 15.00 -33.58
N PHE A 61 -8.98 14.45 -32.40
CA PHE A 61 -8.19 14.64 -31.18
C PHE A 61 -7.00 13.69 -31.03
N ALA A 62 -6.81 12.71 -31.92
CA ALA A 62 -5.78 11.67 -31.77
C ALA A 62 -4.36 12.24 -31.61
N GLU A 63 -4.01 13.33 -32.29
CA GLU A 63 -2.67 13.93 -32.23
C GLU A 63 -2.55 15.06 -31.18
N HIS A 64 -3.49 15.15 -30.24
CA HIS A 64 -3.59 16.30 -29.34
C HIS A 64 -2.60 16.24 -28.15
N LYS A 65 -1.38 16.75 -28.37
CA LYS A 65 -0.22 16.64 -27.44
C LYS A 65 -0.31 17.45 -26.13
N ASN A 66 -1.25 18.39 -26.01
CA ASN A 66 -1.36 19.27 -24.85
C ASN A 66 -2.50 18.91 -23.89
N MET A 67 -3.32 17.90 -24.21
CA MET A 67 -4.48 17.57 -23.41
C MET A 67 -4.07 17.08 -22.01
N VAL A 68 -4.70 17.61 -20.97
CA VAL A 68 -4.46 17.22 -19.57
C VAL A 68 -5.72 16.60 -18.96
N ASN A 69 -6.88 17.17 -19.26
CA ASN A 69 -8.19 16.69 -18.83
C ASN A 69 -9.09 16.47 -20.07
N PHE A 70 -9.62 15.26 -20.22
CA PHE A 70 -10.56 14.95 -21.28
C PHE A 70 -11.77 14.25 -20.69
N GLY A 71 -12.97 14.67 -21.07
CA GLY A 71 -14.19 14.03 -20.62
C GLY A 71 -15.26 13.95 -21.70
N VAL A 72 -15.95 12.82 -21.73
CA VAL A 72 -17.18 12.63 -22.48
C VAL A 72 -18.10 11.85 -21.56
N GLU A 73 -19.00 12.54 -20.88
CA GLU A 73 -19.94 11.95 -19.94
C GLU A 73 -21.31 11.74 -20.62
N LYS A 74 -21.92 10.57 -20.37
CA LYS A 74 -23.23 10.16 -20.92
C LYS A 74 -23.26 10.24 -22.46
N GLY A 75 -22.18 9.77 -23.09
CA GLY A 75 -22.05 9.70 -24.54
C GLY A 75 -22.33 8.31 -25.10
N ALA A 76 -21.78 8.05 -26.30
CA ALA A 76 -21.92 6.80 -27.03
C ALA A 76 -20.54 6.18 -27.36
N LEU A 77 -19.54 6.42 -26.53
CA LEU A 77 -18.20 5.86 -26.72
C LEU A 77 -18.15 4.36 -26.43
N THR A 78 -17.23 3.68 -27.12
CA THR A 78 -16.87 2.28 -26.87
C THR A 78 -15.40 2.14 -26.52
N ASP A 79 -14.91 0.94 -26.25
CA ASP A 79 -13.48 0.68 -26.07
C ASP A 79 -12.60 1.12 -27.25
N ALA A 80 -13.18 1.34 -28.44
CA ALA A 80 -12.44 1.89 -29.56
C ALA A 80 -11.86 3.29 -29.23
N CYS A 81 -12.50 4.14 -28.42
CA CYS A 81 -11.98 5.48 -28.11
C CYS A 81 -10.57 5.51 -27.51
N PHE A 82 -10.12 4.44 -26.84
CA PHE A 82 -8.85 4.45 -26.12
C PHE A 82 -7.62 4.63 -27.03
N HIS A 83 -7.72 4.33 -28.33
CA HIS A 83 -6.66 4.62 -29.28
C HIS A 83 -6.37 6.13 -29.36
N VAL A 84 -7.42 6.97 -29.36
CA VAL A 84 -7.31 8.44 -29.38
C VAL A 84 -6.56 8.94 -28.15
N PHE A 85 -6.90 8.43 -26.96
CA PHE A 85 -6.29 8.88 -25.70
C PHE A 85 -4.85 8.39 -25.52
N SER A 86 -4.48 7.25 -26.12
CA SER A 86 -3.13 6.67 -26.00
C SER A 86 -2.01 7.57 -26.51
N ALA A 87 -2.31 8.45 -27.46
CA ALA A 87 -1.36 9.40 -28.05
C ALA A 87 -1.24 10.71 -27.23
N MET A 88 -2.12 10.94 -26.26
CA MET A 88 -2.14 12.16 -25.43
C MET A 88 -1.14 12.06 -24.26
N SER A 89 0.15 12.27 -24.54
CA SER A 89 1.25 12.10 -23.57
C SER A 89 1.16 12.90 -22.25
N LYS A 90 0.33 13.96 -22.20
CA LYS A 90 0.10 14.81 -21.03
C LYS A 90 -1.20 14.52 -20.28
N LEU A 91 -2.02 13.57 -20.75
CA LEU A 91 -3.33 13.27 -20.18
C LEU A 91 -3.19 12.72 -18.76
N ARG A 92 -3.95 13.30 -17.82
CA ARG A 92 -3.96 12.93 -16.40
C ARG A 92 -5.36 12.56 -15.91
N TYR A 93 -6.39 13.22 -16.43
CA TYR A 93 -7.77 13.02 -16.03
C TYR A 93 -8.59 12.59 -17.24
N LEU A 94 -9.25 11.44 -17.13
CA LEU A 94 -10.11 10.90 -18.18
C LEU A 94 -11.49 10.57 -17.57
N LEU A 95 -12.49 11.35 -17.96
CA LEU A 95 -13.85 11.29 -17.39
C LEU A 95 -14.81 10.66 -18.41
N LEU A 96 -15.18 9.39 -18.23
CA LEU A 96 -15.94 8.62 -19.23
C LEU A 96 -17.24 8.03 -18.67
N ASP A 97 -17.78 8.65 -17.63
CA ASP A 97 -18.99 8.17 -16.96
C ASP A 97 -20.18 8.08 -17.92
N GLY A 98 -20.97 7.02 -17.80
CA GLY A 98 -22.21 6.85 -18.57
C GLY A 98 -22.04 6.40 -20.02
N ASN A 99 -20.83 6.06 -20.46
CA ASN A 99 -20.61 5.41 -21.76
C ASN A 99 -20.79 3.90 -21.63
N ALA A 100 -22.03 3.42 -21.78
CA ALA A 100 -22.39 2.01 -21.59
C ALA A 100 -21.62 1.03 -22.49
N GLY A 101 -21.10 1.50 -23.64
CA GLY A 101 -20.31 0.71 -24.59
C GLY A 101 -18.87 0.40 -24.16
N ILE A 102 -18.38 1.00 -23.07
CA ILE A 102 -17.03 0.75 -22.55
C ILE A 102 -17.06 -0.43 -21.58
N ASN A 103 -16.51 -1.57 -21.99
CA ASN A 103 -16.36 -2.77 -21.15
C ASN A 103 -14.95 -2.98 -20.58
N GLY A 104 -13.97 -2.19 -21.05
CA GLY A 104 -12.60 -2.20 -20.56
C GLY A 104 -11.66 -3.13 -21.33
N SER A 105 -12.10 -3.74 -22.43
CA SER A 105 -11.25 -4.49 -23.36
C SER A 105 -10.14 -3.65 -24.01
N GLY A 106 -10.38 -2.36 -24.25
CA GLY A 106 -9.43 -1.44 -24.87
C GLY A 106 -8.49 -0.73 -23.89
N LEU A 107 -8.69 -0.87 -22.56
CA LEU A 107 -7.91 -0.16 -21.54
C LEU A 107 -6.40 -0.47 -21.59
N ALA A 108 -6.01 -1.61 -22.17
CA ALA A 108 -4.60 -1.95 -22.38
C ALA A 108 -3.86 -0.93 -23.28
N ALA A 109 -4.57 -0.22 -24.16
CA ALA A 109 -3.99 0.85 -24.99
C ALA A 109 -3.43 2.02 -24.15
N LEU A 110 -3.88 2.17 -22.90
CA LEU A 110 -3.47 3.26 -22.00
C LEU A 110 -2.23 2.94 -21.16
N GLN A 111 -1.54 1.82 -21.38
CA GLN A 111 -0.34 1.45 -20.61
C GLN A 111 0.78 2.49 -20.68
N GLY A 112 0.90 3.22 -21.79
CA GLY A 112 1.87 4.31 -21.97
C GLY A 112 1.45 5.64 -21.32
N CYS A 113 0.20 5.76 -20.88
CA CYS A 113 -0.36 7.00 -20.35
C CYS A 113 0.02 7.22 -18.88
N LYS A 114 0.08 8.49 -18.48
CA LYS A 114 0.36 8.92 -17.09
C LYS A 114 -0.92 9.35 -16.38
N LEU A 115 -2.00 8.61 -16.58
CA LEU A 115 -3.30 8.89 -15.97
C LEU A 115 -3.19 8.84 -14.44
N ASP A 116 -3.81 9.80 -13.78
CA ASP A 116 -4.01 9.84 -12.34
C ASP A 116 -5.40 9.34 -11.97
N LEU A 117 -6.40 9.80 -12.72
CA LEU A 117 -7.82 9.55 -12.50
C LEU A 117 -8.48 9.04 -13.79
N LEU A 118 -9.24 7.96 -13.65
CA LEU A 118 -10.13 7.42 -14.68
C LEU A 118 -11.52 7.21 -14.07
N THR A 119 -12.55 7.88 -14.60
CA THR A 119 -13.92 7.63 -14.16
C THR A 119 -14.65 6.79 -15.21
N LEU A 120 -15.24 5.69 -14.75
CA LEU A 120 -15.96 4.72 -15.57
C LEU A 120 -17.30 4.35 -14.92
N ASN A 121 -17.88 5.26 -14.14
CA ASN A 121 -19.18 5.00 -13.52
C ASN A 121 -20.22 4.77 -14.60
N ARG A 122 -21.17 3.87 -14.38
CA ARG A 122 -22.28 3.58 -15.32
C ARG A 122 -21.78 3.18 -16.72
N THR A 123 -20.64 2.49 -16.80
CA THR A 123 -20.13 1.87 -18.03
C THR A 123 -20.35 0.35 -17.99
N GLY A 124 -20.04 -0.34 -19.07
CA GLY A 124 -20.03 -1.80 -19.14
C GLY A 124 -18.80 -2.46 -18.50
N LEU A 125 -17.97 -1.72 -17.74
CA LEU A 125 -16.73 -2.21 -17.15
C LEU A 125 -16.96 -3.49 -16.33
N ASP A 126 -16.22 -4.55 -16.64
CA ASP A 126 -16.25 -5.83 -15.93
C ASP A 126 -14.95 -6.10 -15.14
N ASP A 127 -14.88 -7.25 -14.47
CA ASP A 127 -13.71 -7.66 -13.68
C ASP A 127 -12.41 -7.73 -14.50
N ALA A 128 -12.49 -8.18 -15.76
CA ALA A 128 -11.34 -8.25 -16.65
C ALA A 128 -10.89 -6.86 -17.08
N GLY A 129 -11.85 -5.96 -17.36
CA GLY A 129 -11.61 -4.55 -17.60
C GLY A 129 -10.93 -3.85 -16.43
N LEU A 130 -11.42 -4.07 -15.19
CA LEU A 130 -10.80 -3.50 -13.99
C LEU A 130 -9.36 -4.00 -13.79
N LEU A 131 -9.10 -5.29 -14.04
CA LEU A 131 -7.75 -5.85 -13.96
C LEU A 131 -6.80 -5.21 -14.98
N ARG A 132 -7.26 -4.95 -16.21
CA ARG A 132 -6.50 -4.20 -17.22
C ARG A 132 -6.26 -2.76 -16.77
N ALA A 133 -7.27 -2.09 -16.22
CA ALA A 133 -7.13 -0.73 -15.68
C ALA A 133 -6.07 -0.67 -14.57
N ALA A 134 -6.08 -1.65 -13.68
CA ALA A 134 -5.10 -1.79 -12.60
C ALA A 134 -3.66 -2.05 -13.10
N SER A 135 -3.47 -2.39 -14.38
CA SER A 135 -2.15 -2.55 -14.99
C SER A 135 -1.59 -1.24 -15.57
N ILE A 136 -2.38 -0.15 -15.56
CA ILE A 136 -1.92 1.18 -16.01
C ILE A 136 -0.94 1.73 -14.95
N PRO A 137 0.37 1.92 -15.26
CA PRO A 137 1.41 2.05 -14.23
C PRO A 137 1.27 3.24 -13.27
N LYS A 138 0.64 4.33 -13.72
CA LYS A 138 0.49 5.58 -12.98
C LYS A 138 -0.91 5.82 -12.45
N LEU A 139 -1.90 5.01 -12.84
CA LEU A 139 -3.28 5.18 -12.41
C LEU A 139 -3.37 5.05 -10.89
N SER A 140 -3.91 6.10 -10.28
CA SER A 140 -4.04 6.18 -8.82
C SER A 140 -5.50 6.06 -8.39
N HIS A 141 -6.44 6.64 -9.13
CA HIS A 141 -7.85 6.66 -8.77
C HIS A 141 -8.69 6.12 -9.93
N ILE A 142 -9.61 5.21 -9.62
CA ILE A 142 -10.58 4.72 -10.58
C ILE A 142 -11.98 4.75 -9.97
N GLN A 143 -12.95 5.35 -10.66
CA GLN A 143 -14.35 5.35 -10.20
C GLN A 143 -15.15 4.31 -10.99
N ILE A 144 -15.85 3.43 -10.28
CA ILE A 144 -16.44 2.21 -10.85
C ILE A 144 -17.89 1.96 -10.41
N ASP A 145 -18.61 2.96 -9.91
CA ASP A 145 -19.99 2.79 -9.47
C ASP A 145 -20.92 2.44 -10.63
N HIS A 146 -21.88 1.53 -10.37
CA HIS A 146 -22.84 1.05 -11.35
C HIS A 146 -22.20 0.39 -12.58
N THR A 147 -21.17 -0.42 -12.36
CA THR A 147 -20.50 -1.25 -13.37
C THR A 147 -20.84 -2.73 -13.18
N ALA A 148 -20.31 -3.59 -14.06
CA ALA A 148 -20.41 -5.05 -13.92
C ALA A 148 -19.30 -5.64 -13.03
N VAL A 149 -18.45 -4.80 -12.42
CA VAL A 149 -17.38 -5.25 -11.52
C VAL A 149 -17.97 -5.90 -10.27
N THR A 150 -17.55 -7.13 -10.01
CA THR A 150 -17.90 -7.87 -8.81
C THR A 150 -16.94 -7.57 -7.66
N TYR A 151 -17.32 -7.96 -6.45
CA TYR A 151 -16.41 -7.85 -5.31
C TYR A 151 -15.17 -8.74 -5.47
N GLU A 152 -15.29 -9.87 -6.15
CA GLU A 152 -14.17 -10.76 -6.45
C GLU A 152 -13.18 -10.09 -7.42
N GLY A 153 -13.69 -9.40 -8.45
CA GLY A 153 -12.88 -8.56 -9.33
C GLY A 153 -12.15 -7.43 -8.61
N LEU A 154 -12.83 -6.77 -7.66
CA LEU A 154 -12.20 -5.76 -6.80
C LEU A 154 -11.05 -6.37 -5.98
N LEU A 155 -11.24 -7.52 -5.33
CA LEU A 155 -10.19 -8.16 -4.53
C LEU A 155 -9.01 -8.66 -5.39
N ALA A 156 -9.25 -9.01 -6.65
CA ALA A 156 -8.21 -9.45 -7.58
C ALA A 156 -7.14 -8.37 -7.80
N ILE A 157 -7.51 -7.08 -7.79
CA ILE A 157 -6.58 -5.97 -7.99
C ILE A 157 -5.87 -5.49 -6.71
N ALA A 158 -6.14 -6.10 -5.54
CA ALA A 158 -5.53 -5.71 -4.27
C ALA A 158 -4.00 -5.87 -4.22
N GLY A 159 -3.39 -6.56 -5.19
CA GLY A 159 -1.93 -6.63 -5.32
C GLY A 159 -1.29 -5.33 -5.80
N ASN A 160 -2.05 -4.45 -6.47
CA ASN A 160 -1.58 -3.13 -6.87
C ASN A 160 -1.78 -2.17 -5.69
N SER A 161 -0.68 -1.71 -5.08
CA SER A 161 -0.70 -0.81 -3.92
C SER A 161 -0.86 0.68 -4.25
N ARG A 162 -0.90 1.04 -5.54
CA ARG A 162 -1.07 2.42 -6.00
C ARG A 162 -2.53 2.76 -6.33
N ILE A 163 -3.29 1.79 -6.84
CA ILE A 163 -4.65 2.03 -7.29
C ILE A 163 -5.62 2.12 -6.11
N GLU A 164 -6.50 3.10 -6.18
CA GLU A 164 -7.56 3.40 -5.24
C GLU A 164 -8.89 3.36 -5.99
N PRO A 165 -9.58 2.20 -5.97
CA PRO A 165 -10.94 2.09 -6.47
C PRO A 165 -11.89 2.89 -5.57
N VAL A 166 -12.68 3.76 -6.19
CA VAL A 166 -13.70 4.56 -5.54
C VAL A 166 -15.06 4.05 -6.01
N ALA A 167 -15.83 3.56 -5.04
CA ALA A 167 -17.21 3.11 -5.22
C ALA A 167 -18.02 3.61 -4.03
N HIS A 168 -18.95 4.52 -4.28
CA HIS A 168 -19.80 5.12 -3.26
C HIS A 168 -21.05 4.30 -2.96
N VAL A 169 -21.53 3.53 -3.94
CA VAL A 169 -22.80 2.80 -3.83
C VAL A 169 -22.72 1.35 -4.27
N GLN A 170 -21.73 0.97 -5.09
CA GLN A 170 -21.62 -0.40 -5.60
C GLN A 170 -21.18 -1.42 -4.55
N PHE A 171 -20.34 -1.01 -3.60
CA PHE A 171 -19.82 -1.87 -2.53
C PHE A 171 -20.14 -1.27 -1.17
N THR A 172 -20.30 -2.13 -0.16
CA THR A 172 -20.48 -1.66 1.22
C THR A 172 -19.18 -1.08 1.77
N LYS A 173 -19.30 -0.28 2.83
CA LYS A 173 -18.14 0.26 3.55
C LYS A 173 -17.19 -0.85 4.02
N GLU A 174 -17.75 -1.94 4.55
CA GLU A 174 -16.99 -3.09 5.05
C GLU A 174 -16.21 -3.78 3.93
N GLN A 175 -16.79 -3.90 2.73
CA GLN A 175 -16.12 -4.44 1.55
C GLN A 175 -14.92 -3.59 1.14
N MET A 176 -15.08 -2.26 1.12
CA MET A 176 -14.01 -1.33 0.78
C MET A 176 -12.90 -1.29 1.85
N GLU A 177 -13.27 -1.37 3.12
CA GLU A 177 -12.31 -1.49 4.23
C GLU A 177 -11.51 -2.80 4.15
N HIS A 178 -12.17 -3.91 3.83
CA HIS A 178 -11.51 -5.21 3.65
C HIS A 178 -10.56 -5.21 2.44
N PHE A 179 -10.97 -4.64 1.30
CA PHE A 179 -10.07 -4.44 0.16
C PHE A 179 -8.82 -3.65 0.55
N SER A 180 -9.01 -2.53 1.27
CA SER A 180 -7.92 -1.68 1.74
C SER A 180 -6.97 -2.41 2.71
N GLN A 181 -7.52 -3.26 3.58
CA GLN A 181 -6.72 -4.14 4.44
C GLN A 181 -5.90 -5.12 3.62
N LEU A 182 -6.53 -5.82 2.67
CA LEU A 182 -5.87 -6.80 1.82
C LEU A 182 -4.74 -6.15 1.00
N GLN A 183 -4.95 -4.93 0.50
CA GLN A 183 -3.94 -4.17 -0.22
C GLN A 183 -2.74 -3.84 0.68
N ARG A 184 -2.98 -3.40 1.93
CA ARG A 184 -1.90 -3.18 2.92
C ARG A 184 -1.15 -4.47 3.24
N GLU A 185 -1.84 -5.60 3.36
CA GLU A 185 -1.23 -6.90 3.65
C GLU A 185 -0.37 -7.38 2.47
N LYS A 186 -0.87 -7.31 1.24
CA LYS A 186 -0.12 -7.65 0.03
C LYS A 186 1.06 -6.71 -0.25
N ALA A 187 0.97 -5.44 0.17
CA ALA A 187 2.06 -4.48 0.05
C ALA A 187 3.21 -4.71 1.03
N LYS A 188 2.99 -5.46 2.12
CA LYS A 188 4.08 -5.87 3.03
C LYS A 188 4.99 -6.82 2.26
N LYS A 189 6.22 -6.37 1.96
CA LYS A 189 7.24 -7.24 1.38
C LYS A 189 7.51 -8.38 2.37
N PRO A 190 7.58 -9.65 1.93
CA PRO A 190 8.11 -10.70 2.78
C PRO A 190 9.54 -10.32 3.17
N VAL A 191 9.77 -10.11 4.46
CA VAL A 191 11.09 -9.77 4.96
C VAL A 191 11.88 -11.07 5.03
N ARG A 192 12.91 -11.19 4.18
CA ARG A 192 13.82 -12.34 4.23
C ARG A 192 14.69 -12.23 5.48
N LEU A 193 14.99 -13.37 6.08
CA LEU A 193 15.96 -13.45 7.16
C LEU A 193 17.35 -13.03 6.67
N ASP A 194 17.95 -12.08 7.38
CA ASP A 194 19.37 -11.81 7.27
C ASP A 194 20.11 -12.83 8.15
N GLU A 195 20.64 -13.88 7.52
CA GLU A 195 21.33 -14.99 8.20
C GLU A 195 22.54 -14.52 9.01
N GLN A 196 23.24 -13.47 8.55
CA GLN A 196 24.36 -12.91 9.28
C GLN A 196 23.88 -12.18 10.54
N ALA A 197 22.82 -11.38 10.44
CA ALA A 197 22.23 -10.74 11.61
C ALA A 197 21.66 -11.75 12.62
N ALA A 198 21.06 -12.85 12.14
CA ALA A 198 20.58 -13.93 12.99
C ALA A 198 21.73 -14.57 13.79
N GLU A 199 22.86 -14.84 13.13
CA GLU A 199 24.06 -15.39 13.77
C GLU A 199 24.68 -14.42 14.78
N GLU A 200 24.74 -13.12 14.47
CA GLU A 200 25.16 -12.08 15.42
C GLU A 200 24.27 -12.07 16.67
N CYS A 201 22.95 -12.19 16.48
CA CYS A 201 21.99 -12.22 17.58
C CYS A 201 22.11 -13.48 18.45
N ARG A 202 22.35 -14.65 17.83
CA ARG A 202 22.62 -15.89 18.58
C ARG A 202 23.86 -15.73 19.45
N LYS A 203 24.94 -15.14 18.92
CA LYS A 203 26.16 -14.85 19.71
C LYS A 203 25.90 -13.92 20.89
N VAL A 204 25.11 -12.86 20.68
CA VAL A 204 24.70 -11.94 21.76
C VAL A 204 23.91 -12.67 22.84
N LEU A 205 22.96 -13.52 22.45
CA LEU A 205 22.15 -14.31 23.39
C LEU A 205 22.98 -15.34 24.15
N SER A 206 23.87 -16.07 23.47
CA SER A 206 24.78 -17.01 24.13
C SER A 206 25.63 -16.32 25.20
N ALA A 207 26.24 -15.18 24.88
CA ALA A 207 27.04 -14.43 25.84
C ALA A 207 26.20 -13.90 27.01
N PHE A 208 24.98 -13.44 26.74
CA PHE A 208 24.03 -13.05 27.78
C PHE A 208 23.66 -14.24 28.70
N PHE A 209 23.35 -15.41 28.13
CA PHE A 209 23.01 -16.62 28.90
C PHE A 209 24.18 -17.08 29.79
N GLU A 210 25.41 -17.02 29.28
CA GLU A 210 26.62 -17.34 30.05
C GLU A 210 26.83 -16.39 31.23
N GLU A 211 26.73 -15.06 31.01
CA GLU A 211 26.90 -14.07 32.06
C GLU A 211 25.77 -14.13 33.10
N MET A 212 24.52 -14.36 32.67
CA MET A 212 23.41 -14.61 33.57
C MET A 212 23.65 -15.86 34.41
N THR A 213 24.06 -16.98 33.81
CA THR A 213 24.37 -18.22 34.54
C THR A 213 25.50 -18.01 35.55
N ALA A 214 26.53 -17.25 35.21
CA ALA A 214 27.62 -16.92 36.14
C ALA A 214 27.14 -16.05 37.30
N TRP A 215 26.26 -15.07 37.03
CA TRP A 215 25.63 -14.26 38.06
C TRP A 215 24.74 -15.09 38.98
N GLU A 216 23.92 -16.01 38.46
CA GLU A 216 23.06 -16.87 39.27
C GLU A 216 23.85 -17.82 40.18
N ARG A 217 24.98 -18.38 39.70
CA ARG A 217 25.90 -19.15 40.54
C ARG A 217 26.56 -18.33 41.64
N TYR A 218 26.87 -17.07 41.36
CA TYR A 218 27.33 -16.13 42.38
C TYR A 218 26.25 -15.89 43.44
N MET A 219 25.00 -15.68 43.01
CA MET A 219 23.86 -15.50 43.92
C MET A 219 23.60 -16.70 44.81
N GLU A 220 23.84 -17.92 44.31
CA GLU A 220 23.75 -19.15 45.12
C GLU A 220 24.78 -19.18 46.26
N GLN A 221 25.97 -18.61 46.06
CA GLN A 221 27.04 -18.58 47.06
C GLN A 221 26.94 -17.36 48.01
N ALA A 222 26.62 -16.19 47.47
CA ALA A 222 26.65 -14.92 48.21
C ALA A 222 25.30 -14.55 48.84
N GLY A 223 24.19 -15.04 48.28
CA GLY A 223 22.82 -14.72 48.71
C GLY A 223 22.28 -13.40 48.18
N VAL A 224 20.96 -13.22 48.32
CA VAL A 224 20.19 -12.09 47.75
C VAL A 224 20.55 -10.74 48.38
N GLU A 225 20.98 -10.73 49.64
CA GLU A 225 21.31 -9.52 50.40
C GLU A 225 22.71 -8.98 50.10
N ASP A 226 23.50 -9.68 49.29
CA ASP A 226 24.84 -9.26 48.92
C ASP A 226 24.83 -7.93 48.15
N ALA A 227 25.67 -6.99 48.59
CA ALA A 227 25.71 -5.63 48.02
C ALA A 227 26.10 -5.60 46.53
N GLN A 228 26.75 -6.65 46.01
CA GLN A 228 27.16 -6.76 44.61
C GLN A 228 26.12 -7.49 43.73
N ALA A 229 25.08 -8.10 44.31
CA ALA A 229 24.04 -8.80 43.57
C ALA A 229 23.39 -7.92 42.49
N THR A 230 22.85 -6.77 42.90
CA THR A 230 22.15 -5.83 42.01
C THR A 230 23.09 -5.12 41.03
N PRO A 231 24.25 -4.56 41.46
CA PRO A 231 25.19 -3.92 40.54
C PRO A 231 25.68 -4.84 39.42
N ARG A 232 25.99 -6.11 39.72
CA ARG A 232 26.43 -7.09 38.71
C ARG A 232 25.33 -7.37 37.69
N LEU A 233 24.10 -7.58 38.15
CA LEU A 233 22.95 -7.79 37.26
C LEU A 233 22.74 -6.57 36.35
N LEU A 234 22.75 -5.35 36.90
CA LEU A 234 22.57 -4.13 36.12
C LEU A 234 23.65 -3.95 35.04
N ALA A 235 24.90 -4.35 35.31
CA ALA A 235 25.96 -4.31 34.32
C ALA A 235 25.70 -5.24 33.13
N ILE A 236 25.20 -6.46 33.38
CA ILE A 236 24.76 -7.40 32.34
C ILE A 236 23.63 -6.78 31.52
N TRP A 237 22.63 -6.20 32.19
CA TRP A 237 21.49 -5.55 31.53
C TRP A 237 21.92 -4.37 30.65
N GLU A 238 22.81 -3.50 31.13
CA GLU A 238 23.32 -2.35 30.37
C GLU A 238 24.07 -2.80 29.10
N LYS A 239 24.74 -3.95 29.16
CA LYS A 239 25.47 -4.53 28.03
C LYS A 239 24.54 -5.12 26.97
N TYR A 240 23.56 -5.92 27.38
CA TYR A 240 22.80 -6.78 26.46
C TYR A 240 21.38 -6.32 26.15
N VAL A 241 20.79 -5.48 26.99
CA VAL A 241 19.37 -5.11 26.87
C VAL A 241 19.22 -3.67 26.38
N SER A 242 18.24 -3.46 25.50
CA SER A 242 18.01 -2.17 24.83
C SER A 242 17.03 -1.25 25.55
N GLU A 243 16.19 -1.79 26.43
CA GLU A 243 15.20 -1.00 27.16
C GLU A 243 15.83 -0.25 28.36
N LYS A 244 15.49 1.04 28.49
CA LYS A 244 15.62 1.75 29.78
C LYS A 244 14.49 1.27 30.72
N PRO A 245 14.75 1.07 32.02
CA PRO A 245 13.73 0.61 32.97
C PRO A 245 12.45 1.48 32.91
N ARG A 246 11.27 0.86 32.82
CA ARG A 246 9.96 1.54 32.91
C ARG A 246 9.28 1.18 34.24
N LEU A 247 8.64 2.16 34.88
CA LEU A 247 7.85 1.95 36.10
C LEU A 247 6.78 0.88 35.85
N GLY A 248 6.68 -0.11 36.74
CA GLY A 248 5.70 -1.22 36.65
C GLY A 248 6.17 -2.47 35.89
N TYR A 249 7.38 -2.47 35.31
CA TYR A 249 7.90 -3.58 34.50
C TYR A 249 9.23 -4.15 35.04
N ARG A 250 9.21 -4.58 36.30
CA ARG A 250 10.11 -5.63 36.78
C ARG A 250 9.35 -6.52 37.76
N PRO A 251 9.49 -7.86 37.69
CA PRO A 251 9.70 -8.58 38.93
C PRO A 251 11.02 -8.04 39.49
N LEU A 252 10.96 -7.10 40.44
CA LEU A 252 12.08 -6.86 41.35
C LEU A 252 12.28 -8.06 42.30
N ALA A 253 11.49 -9.12 42.14
CA ALA A 253 11.83 -10.43 42.63
C ALA A 253 13.02 -10.95 41.80
N LEU A 254 14.21 -10.89 42.38
CA LEU A 254 15.38 -11.64 41.94
C LEU A 254 15.04 -13.13 42.03
N SER A 255 14.43 -13.66 40.98
CA SER A 255 14.25 -15.10 40.81
C SER A 255 15.47 -15.61 40.03
N TYR A 256 16.27 -16.45 40.66
CA TYR A 256 17.41 -17.11 40.02
C TYR A 256 17.30 -18.61 40.25
N SER A 257 17.85 -19.37 39.32
CA SER A 257 17.97 -20.83 39.43
C SER A 257 19.41 -21.21 39.72
N ALA A 258 19.63 -22.08 40.70
CA ALA A 258 20.94 -22.69 40.98
C ALA A 258 21.54 -23.39 39.74
N GLN A 259 20.68 -23.89 38.85
CA GLN A 259 21.09 -24.56 37.61
C GLN A 259 21.29 -23.59 36.43
N GLY A 260 21.10 -22.28 36.62
CA GLY A 260 21.11 -21.28 35.56
C GLY A 260 19.81 -21.25 34.77
N THR A 261 19.14 -20.09 34.70
CA THR A 261 17.84 -19.90 34.02
C THR A 261 17.90 -20.24 32.52
N TYR A 262 19.07 -20.06 31.90
CA TYR A 262 19.28 -20.24 30.47
C TYR A 262 20.26 -21.38 30.12
N GLN A 263 20.78 -22.12 31.10
CA GLN A 263 21.83 -23.13 30.87
C GLN A 263 21.39 -24.26 29.92
N GLY A 264 20.08 -24.54 29.83
CA GLY A 264 19.48 -25.55 28.97
C GLY A 264 18.89 -25.02 27.65
N GLU A 265 19.09 -23.76 27.30
CA GLU A 265 18.48 -23.16 26.11
C GLU A 265 19.11 -23.63 24.80
N GLN A 266 18.28 -24.00 23.84
CA GLN A 266 18.68 -24.43 22.50
C GLN A 266 18.06 -23.54 21.44
N PHE A 267 18.87 -22.96 20.55
CA PHE A 267 18.38 -22.18 19.42
C PHE A 267 17.65 -23.06 18.41
N LEU A 268 16.46 -22.62 17.99
CA LEU A 268 15.60 -23.34 17.06
C LEU A 268 15.55 -22.68 15.68
N ASP A 269 15.23 -21.39 15.65
CA ASP A 269 14.92 -20.67 14.42
C ASP A 269 15.10 -19.15 14.60
N ALA A 270 15.04 -18.40 13.52
CA ALA A 270 15.03 -16.96 13.53
C ALA A 270 14.02 -16.38 12.52
N GLU A 271 13.38 -15.27 12.87
CA GLU A 271 12.40 -14.60 12.01
C GLU A 271 12.71 -13.11 11.92
N GLN A 272 12.83 -12.59 10.69
CA GLN A 272 13.05 -11.17 10.48
C GLN A 272 11.73 -10.40 10.53
N VAL A 273 11.60 -9.52 11.51
CA VAL A 273 10.41 -8.67 11.67
C VAL A 273 10.54 -7.41 10.83
N THR A 274 11.71 -6.77 10.88
CA THR A 274 12.09 -5.59 10.09
C THR A 274 13.61 -5.62 9.87
N ARG A 275 14.17 -4.73 9.04
CA ARG A 275 15.64 -4.61 8.91
C ARG A 275 16.40 -4.46 10.25
N ASN A 276 15.75 -3.91 11.28
CA ASN A 276 16.38 -3.62 12.58
C ASN A 276 15.81 -4.46 13.73
N LYS A 277 14.94 -5.44 13.46
CA LYS A 277 14.34 -6.31 14.47
C LYS A 277 14.21 -7.75 13.96
N LEU A 278 14.59 -8.70 14.81
CA LEU A 278 14.44 -10.13 14.54
C LEU A 278 14.04 -10.87 15.82
N TYR A 279 13.30 -11.96 15.66
CA TYR A 279 13.09 -12.93 16.73
C TYR A 279 14.13 -14.04 16.64
N ILE A 280 14.69 -14.43 17.77
CA ILE A 280 15.41 -15.70 17.92
C ILE A 280 14.54 -16.61 18.77
N TYR A 281 14.22 -17.78 18.23
CA TYR A 281 13.44 -18.81 18.91
C TYR A 281 14.37 -19.78 19.62
N THR A 282 14.05 -20.10 20.87
CA THR A 282 14.77 -21.09 21.66
C THR A 282 13.80 -22.05 22.33
N ARG A 283 14.33 -23.17 22.81
CA ARG A 283 13.61 -24.12 23.66
C ARG A 283 14.49 -24.55 24.81
N GLU A 284 13.94 -24.47 26.01
CA GLU A 284 14.60 -24.98 27.20
C GLU A 284 14.51 -26.51 27.21
N LYS A 285 15.66 -27.18 27.37
CA LYS A 285 15.81 -28.62 27.18
C LYS A 285 15.00 -29.47 28.17
N ASN A 286 14.88 -29.07 29.42
CA ASN A 286 14.31 -29.91 30.48
C ASN A 286 12.78 -29.79 30.59
N THR A 287 12.28 -28.57 30.45
CA THR A 287 10.87 -28.18 30.56
C THR A 287 10.18 -28.19 29.20
N GLY A 288 10.93 -28.05 28.11
CA GLY A 288 10.39 -27.96 26.75
C GLY A 288 9.72 -26.61 26.44
N PHE A 289 9.84 -25.62 27.31
CA PHE A 289 9.24 -24.30 27.06
C PHE A 289 9.90 -23.60 25.87
N ASP A 290 9.07 -23.18 24.91
CA ASP A 290 9.52 -22.32 23.82
C ASP A 290 9.62 -20.89 24.30
N ARG A 291 10.75 -20.25 24.00
CA ARG A 291 10.96 -18.82 24.19
C ARG A 291 11.24 -18.15 22.85
N ARG A 292 10.93 -16.86 22.76
CA ARG A 292 11.43 -16.01 21.69
C ARG A 292 11.97 -14.70 22.24
N PHE A 293 13.19 -14.38 21.82
CA PHE A 293 13.87 -13.16 22.16
C PHE A 293 13.70 -12.18 21.01
N LEU A 294 13.05 -11.04 21.27
CA LEU A 294 13.02 -9.93 20.33
C LEU A 294 14.36 -9.22 20.41
N MET A 295 15.12 -9.27 19.32
CA MET A 295 16.39 -8.59 19.17
C MET A 295 16.19 -7.31 18.37
N LYS A 296 16.87 -6.24 18.77
CA LYS A 296 16.79 -4.92 18.13
C LYS A 296 18.19 -4.35 17.92
N ARG A 297 18.40 -3.77 16.74
CA ARG A 297 19.65 -3.06 16.42
C ARG A 297 19.73 -1.75 17.20
N VAL A 298 20.82 -1.55 17.94
CA VAL A 298 21.13 -0.34 18.73
C VAL A 298 22.57 0.07 18.44
N GLY A 299 22.75 1.21 17.78
CA GLY A 299 24.05 1.58 17.21
C GLY A 299 24.49 0.55 16.16
N GLU A 300 25.70 0.03 16.29
CA GLU A 300 26.27 -0.98 15.39
C GLU A 300 25.98 -2.43 15.84
N GLY A 301 25.40 -2.64 17.03
CA GLY A 301 25.18 -3.96 17.61
C GLY A 301 23.71 -4.35 17.79
N TRP A 302 23.49 -5.56 18.30
CA TRP A 302 22.18 -6.09 18.65
C TRP A 302 22.00 -6.19 20.15
N ARG A 303 20.77 -5.93 20.61
CA ARG A 303 20.39 -6.01 22.02
C ARG A 303 19.01 -6.65 22.16
N ILE A 304 18.77 -7.24 23.31
CA ILE A 304 17.47 -7.83 23.66
C ILE A 304 16.49 -6.67 23.93
N ASP A 305 15.35 -6.67 23.26
CA ASP A 305 14.24 -5.69 23.37
C ASP A 305 13.05 -6.33 24.10
N GLY A 306 13.00 -7.66 24.21
CA GLY A 306 12.02 -8.35 25.05
C GLY A 306 12.10 -9.87 24.96
N LEU A 307 11.50 -10.54 25.93
CA LEU A 307 11.33 -11.99 25.98
C LEU A 307 9.85 -12.35 25.99
N GLN A 308 9.50 -13.40 25.26
CA GLN A 308 8.20 -14.03 25.37
C GLN A 308 8.34 -15.53 25.52
N GLU A 309 7.49 -16.12 26.35
CA GLU A 309 7.39 -17.57 26.54
C GLU A 309 6.06 -18.06 25.95
N ARG A 310 6.07 -19.30 25.46
CA ARG A 310 4.91 -19.94 24.88
C ARG A 310 4.21 -20.83 25.91
N LEU A 311 3.09 -20.34 26.40
CA LEU A 311 2.15 -21.10 27.23
C LEU A 311 0.86 -21.32 26.43
N ASN A 312 -0.14 -20.46 26.61
CA ASN A 312 -1.36 -20.39 25.78
C ASN A 312 -1.20 -19.30 24.70
N GLY A 313 -0.17 -19.43 23.87
CA GLY A 313 0.32 -18.38 22.98
C GLY A 313 1.53 -17.64 23.53
N TRP A 314 2.00 -16.62 22.81
CA TRP A 314 3.19 -15.84 23.18
C TRP A 314 2.86 -14.78 24.23
N GLN A 315 3.35 -14.99 25.45
CA GLN A 315 3.15 -14.04 26.56
C GLN A 315 4.49 -13.41 26.93
N ARG A 316 4.48 -12.12 27.32
CA ARG A 316 5.70 -11.45 27.77
C ARG A 316 6.19 -12.08 29.07
N ALA A 317 7.49 -12.34 29.15
CA ALA A 317 8.17 -12.82 30.34
C ALA A 317 9.29 -11.83 30.73
N GLY A 318 9.70 -11.88 32.00
CA GLY A 318 10.89 -11.18 32.46
C GLY A 318 12.15 -11.90 31.99
N LEU A 319 13.21 -11.13 31.73
CA LEU A 319 14.56 -11.65 31.47
C LEU A 319 15.29 -12.00 32.76
#